data_AF-A0A8S9REV7-F1
#
_entry.id   AF-A0A8S9REV7-F1
#
_cell.length_a   1.000
_cell.length_b   1.000
_cell.length_c   1.000
_cell.angle_alpha   90.00
_cell.angle_beta   90.00
_cell.angle_gamma   90.00
#
_symmetry.space_group_name_H-M   'P 1'
#
loop_
_entity.id
_entity.type
_entity.pdbx_description
1 polymer ?
#
loop_
_entity_poly.entity_id
_entity_poly.type
_entity_poly.pdbx_seq_one_letter_code
_entity_poly.pdbx_strand_id
1 'polypeptide(L)'
;TAVPEEGEGSGKMTKVLELGLLFAMWYLFNIYFNIYNKQVLKALHAPMTVTLVQFAVGSVLITFMWALNLYKRPKISAAQLAAILPLAVVHTLGNLFTNMSLGKVSVSFTHTIKAMEPFFSVVLSAMFLGEVSPPSSLIPLF
;
A
#
# COMPACT_ATOMS: atom_id res chain seq x y z
N THR A 1 48.59 12.07 -10.80
CA THR A 1 47.83 10.80 -10.83
C THR A 1 46.36 11.13 -10.90
N ALA A 2 45.75 11.00 -12.07
CA ALA A 2 44.32 11.22 -12.26
C ALA A 2 43.56 10.03 -11.66
N VAL A 3 42.65 10.30 -10.73
CA VAL A 3 41.71 9.30 -10.22
C VAL A 3 40.63 9.13 -11.29
N PRO A 4 40.32 7.91 -11.78
CA PRO A 4 39.25 7.73 -12.75
C PRO A 4 37.90 7.91 -12.07
N GLU A 5 37.08 8.83 -12.58
CA GLU A 5 35.64 8.90 -12.29
C GLU A 5 34.88 7.83 -13.09
N GLU A 6 35.09 6.56 -12.75
CA GLU A 6 34.25 5.47 -13.23
C GLU A 6 33.43 4.90 -12.06
N GLY A 7 32.12 5.17 -12.03
CA GLY A 7 31.22 4.40 -11.16
C GLY A 7 29.86 4.99 -10.79
N GLU A 8 29.65 6.31 -10.87
CA GLU A 8 28.40 6.89 -10.38
C GLU A 8 27.18 6.65 -11.29
N GLY A 9 27.37 6.54 -12.61
CA GLY A 9 26.29 6.42 -13.59
C GLY A 9 25.66 5.02 -13.68
N SER A 10 26.48 3.97 -13.60
CA SER A 10 26.04 2.58 -13.75
C SER A 10 25.15 2.14 -12.58
N GLY A 11 25.55 2.47 -11.34
CA GLY A 11 24.76 2.16 -10.14
C GLY A 11 23.42 2.91 -10.08
N LYS A 12 23.34 4.13 -10.63
CA LYS A 12 22.09 4.88 -10.75
C LYS A 12 21.14 4.23 -11.75
N MET A 13 21.64 3.81 -12.92
CA MET A 13 20.83 3.13 -13.94
C MET A 13 20.30 1.77 -13.46
N THR A 14 21.13 0.96 -12.79
CA THR A 14 20.70 -0.33 -12.22
C THR A 14 19.62 -0.14 -11.15
N LYS A 15 19.75 0.88 -10.27
CA LYS A 15 18.72 1.19 -9.26
C LYS A 15 17.41 1.67 -9.90
N VAL A 16 17.48 2.46 -10.97
CA VAL A 16 16.28 2.90 -11.72
C VAL A 16 15.60 1.71 -12.39
N LEU A 17 16.36 0.79 -12.97
CA LEU A 17 15.85 -0.46 -13.55
C LEU A 17 15.21 -1.36 -12.49
N GLU A 18 15.88 -1.55 -11.35
CA GLU A 18 15.35 -2.32 -10.22
C GLU A 18 14.05 -1.72 -9.70
N LEU A 19 14.01 -0.39 -9.52
CA LEU A 19 12.81 0.33 -9.10
C LEU A 19 11.69 0.19 -10.14
N GLY A 20 12.00 0.35 -11.42
CA GLY A 20 11.04 0.16 -12.52
C GLY A 20 10.46 -1.26 -12.55
N LEU A 21 11.29 -2.28 -12.32
CA LEU A 21 10.87 -3.67 -12.24
C LEU A 21 10.01 -3.93 -10.99
N LEU A 22 10.36 -3.36 -9.84
CA LEU A 22 9.55 -3.41 -8.63
C LEU A 22 8.17 -2.78 -8.84
N PHE A 23 8.09 -1.63 -9.52
CA PHE A 23 6.83 -1.00 -9.88
C PHE A 23 6.02 -1.86 -10.85
N ALA A 24 6.65 -2.39 -11.92
CA ALA A 24 5.97 -3.25 -12.89
C ALA A 24 5.40 -4.51 -12.21
N MET A 25 6.19 -5.15 -11.36
CA MET A 25 5.80 -6.32 -10.59
C MET A 25 4.66 -5.99 -9.62
N TRP A 26 4.77 -4.85 -8.91
CA TRP A 26 3.73 -4.37 -8.01
C TRP A 26 2.39 -4.13 -8.74
N TYR A 27 2.41 -3.44 -9.88
CA TYR A 27 1.21 -3.22 -10.70
C TYR A 27 0.60 -4.54 -11.20
N LEU A 28 1.44 -5.47 -11.68
CA LEU A 28 0.98 -6.78 -12.15
C LEU A 28 0.26 -7.55 -11.04
N PHE A 29 0.88 -7.65 -9.85
CA PHE A 29 0.26 -8.27 -8.69
C PHE A 29 -1.01 -7.54 -8.25
N ASN A 30 -1.04 -6.20 -8.33
CA ASN A 30 -2.22 -5.43 -7.98
C ASN A 30 -3.39 -5.71 -8.94
N ILE A 31 -3.13 -5.79 -10.25
CA ILE A 31 -4.15 -6.14 -11.25
C ILE A 31 -4.69 -7.55 -10.98
N TYR A 32 -3.79 -8.52 -10.80
CA TYR A 32 -4.18 -9.90 -10.52
C TYR A 32 -5.00 -10.00 -9.24
N PHE A 33 -4.54 -9.34 -8.17
CA PHE A 33 -5.25 -9.24 -6.90
C PHE A 33 -6.65 -8.68 -7.11
N ASN A 34 -6.82 -7.52 -7.75
CA ASN A 34 -8.15 -6.91 -7.92
C ASN A 34 -9.11 -7.77 -8.75
N ILE A 35 -8.64 -8.41 -9.83
CA ILE A 35 -9.46 -9.31 -10.65
C ILE A 35 -9.89 -10.53 -9.83
N TYR A 36 -8.95 -11.18 -9.15
CA TYR A 36 -9.22 -12.38 -8.37
C TYR A 36 -10.14 -12.06 -7.19
N ASN A 37 -9.91 -10.94 -6.51
CA ASN A 37 -10.76 -10.50 -5.40
C ASN A 37 -12.20 -10.27 -5.87
N LYS A 38 -12.40 -9.68 -7.05
CA LYS A 38 -13.74 -9.52 -7.62
C LYS A 38 -14.40 -10.85 -7.97
N GLN A 39 -13.64 -11.82 -8.49
CA GLN A 39 -14.17 -13.16 -8.77
C GLN A 39 -14.58 -13.89 -7.48
N VAL A 40 -13.73 -13.82 -6.45
CA VAL A 40 -14.02 -14.37 -5.12
C VAL A 40 -15.23 -13.68 -4.50
N LEU A 41 -15.36 -12.36 -4.62
CA LEU A 41 -16.52 -11.59 -4.13
C LEU A 41 -17.82 -11.92 -4.88
N LYS A 42 -17.74 -12.33 -6.16
CA LYS A 42 -18.90 -12.84 -6.90
C LYS A 42 -19.32 -14.24 -6.45
N ALA A 43 -18.38 -15.10 -6.05
CA ALA A 43 -18.66 -16.45 -5.57
C ALA A 43 -19.06 -16.47 -4.08
N LEU A 44 -18.43 -15.63 -3.27
CA LEU A 44 -18.65 -15.42 -1.85
C LEU A 44 -19.08 -13.98 -1.64
N HIS A 45 -20.40 -13.76 -1.49
CA HIS A 45 -21.00 -12.46 -1.18
C HIS A 45 -20.67 -11.94 0.25
N ALA A 46 -19.51 -12.31 0.79
CA ALA A 46 -19.04 -12.02 2.15
C ALA A 46 -17.66 -11.31 2.13
N PRO A 47 -17.59 -10.01 1.77
CA PRO A 47 -16.35 -9.23 1.70
C PRO A 47 -15.54 -9.22 3.01
N MET A 48 -16.24 -9.27 4.15
CA MET A 48 -15.62 -9.35 5.48
C MET A 48 -14.77 -10.62 5.64
N THR A 49 -15.31 -11.76 5.22
CA THR A 49 -14.62 -13.05 5.31
C THR A 49 -13.39 -13.11 4.41
N VAL A 50 -13.49 -12.56 3.19
CA VAL A 50 -12.34 -12.48 2.27
C VAL A 50 -11.22 -11.63 2.87
N THR A 51 -11.56 -10.48 3.44
CA THR A 51 -10.60 -9.60 4.11
C THR A 51 -9.95 -10.31 5.31
N LEU A 52 -10.74 -11.01 6.13
CA LEU A 52 -10.24 -11.79 7.26
C LEU A 52 -9.26 -12.89 6.82
N VAL A 53 -9.58 -13.63 5.77
CA VAL A 53 -8.70 -14.68 5.22
C VAL A 53 -7.40 -14.07 4.67
N GLN A 54 -7.46 -12.93 4.00
CA GLN A 54 -6.26 -12.22 3.52
C GLN A 54 -5.33 -11.85 4.67
N PHE A 55 -5.86 -11.27 5.75
CA PHE A 55 -5.08 -10.98 6.94
C PHE A 55 -4.56 -12.25 7.62
N ALA A 56 -5.37 -13.31 7.72
CA ALA A 56 -4.96 -14.57 8.32
C ALA A 56 -3.80 -15.22 7.55
N VAL A 57 -3.90 -15.31 6.22
CA VAL A 57 -2.83 -15.85 5.37
C VAL A 57 -1.56 -14.99 5.49
N GLY A 58 -1.69 -13.67 5.47
CA GLY A 58 -0.57 -12.75 5.69
C GLY A 58 0.11 -12.96 7.04
N SER A 59 -0.67 -13.09 8.12
CA SER A 59 -0.15 -13.36 9.47
C SER A 59 0.55 -14.72 9.57
N VAL A 60 0.00 -15.76 8.94
CA VAL A 60 0.62 -17.10 8.91
C VAL A 60 1.95 -17.06 8.17
N LEU A 61 2.01 -16.41 6.99
CA LEU A 61 3.25 -16.28 6.23
C LEU A 61 4.33 -15.54 7.02
N ILE A 62 4.00 -14.41 7.65
CA ILE A 62 4.94 -13.64 8.48
C ILE A 62 5.43 -14.49 9.67
N THR A 63 4.51 -15.20 10.34
CA THR A 63 4.84 -16.09 11.45
C THR A 63 5.78 -17.21 10.99
N PHE A 64 5.54 -17.77 9.81
CA PHE A 64 6.39 -18.79 9.20
C PHE A 64 7.78 -18.24 8.84
N MET A 65 7.86 -17.02 8.28
CA MET A 65 9.15 -16.35 8.01
C MET A 65 9.94 -16.07 9.29
N TRP A 66 9.26 -15.74 10.40
CA TRP A 66 9.89 -15.58 11.73
C TRP A 66 10.24 -16.91 12.40
N ALA A 67 9.54 -18.00 12.08
CA ALA A 67 9.82 -19.34 12.56
C ALA A 67 11.05 -19.93 11.85
N LEU A 68 11.15 -19.74 10.53
CA LEU A 68 12.31 -20.14 9.72
C LEU A 68 13.51 -19.18 9.84
N ASN A 69 13.38 -18.12 10.65
CA ASN A 69 14.41 -17.10 10.87
C ASN A 69 14.92 -16.44 9.57
N LEU A 70 14.10 -16.45 8.51
CA LEU A 70 14.41 -15.83 7.21
C LEU A 70 14.39 -14.30 7.30
N TYR A 71 13.69 -13.75 8.30
CA TYR A 71 13.59 -12.32 8.53
C TYR A 71 13.89 -11.99 10.00
N LYS A 72 14.73 -10.97 10.23
CA LYS A 72 15.13 -10.55 11.57
C LYS A 72 13.89 -10.03 12.31
N ARG A 73 13.55 -10.67 13.44
CA ARG A 73 12.38 -10.27 14.24
C ARG A 73 12.52 -8.78 14.64
N PRO A 74 11.54 -7.93 14.30
CA PRO A 74 11.61 -6.52 14.64
C PRO A 74 11.54 -6.38 16.18
N LYS A 75 12.50 -5.65 16.75
CA LYS A 75 12.49 -5.28 18.16
C LYS A 75 11.51 -4.11 18.35
N ILE A 76 10.22 -4.42 18.50
CA ILE A 76 9.18 -3.41 18.69
C ILE A 76 9.06 -3.09 20.18
N SER A 77 9.25 -1.83 20.56
CA SER A 77 8.95 -1.35 21.91
C SER A 77 7.44 -1.23 22.14
N ALA A 78 6.96 -1.43 23.36
CA ALA A 78 5.54 -1.27 23.70
C ALA A 78 4.98 0.11 23.33
N ALA A 79 5.81 1.16 23.42
CA ALA A 79 5.45 2.52 23.00
C ALA A 79 5.26 2.63 21.48
N GLN A 80 6.08 1.92 20.70
CA GLN A 80 5.91 1.86 19.25
C GLN A 80 4.64 1.08 18.90
N LEU A 81 4.38 -0.05 19.58
CA LEU A 81 3.16 -0.82 19.36
C LEU A 81 1.90 0.03 19.58
N ALA A 82 1.87 0.84 20.65
CA ALA A 82 0.76 1.76 20.92
C ALA A 82 0.59 2.81 19.81
N ALA A 83 1.68 3.31 19.20
CA ALA A 83 1.63 4.27 18.10
C ALA A 83 1.21 3.63 16.76
N ILE A 84 1.60 2.38 16.51
CA ILE A 84 1.27 1.66 15.27
C ILE A 84 -0.17 1.13 15.30
N LEU A 85 -0.72 0.87 16.48
CA LEU A 85 -2.07 0.32 16.65
C LEU A 85 -3.17 1.15 15.96
N PRO A 86 -3.30 2.48 16.16
CA PRO A 86 -4.31 3.27 15.47
C PRO A 86 -4.10 3.26 13.95
N LEU A 87 -2.86 3.32 13.49
CA LEU A 87 -2.53 3.21 12.07
C LEU A 87 -2.96 1.84 11.49
N ALA A 88 -2.69 0.75 12.21
CA ALA A 88 -3.08 -0.59 11.81
C ALA A 88 -4.61 -0.76 11.76
N VAL A 89 -5.34 -0.18 12.72
CA VAL A 89 -6.81 -0.18 12.72
C VAL A 89 -7.35 0.57 11.50
N VAL A 90 -6.89 1.80 11.27
CA VAL A 90 -7.32 2.60 10.10
C VAL A 90 -6.98 1.90 8.79
N HIS A 91 -5.78 1.32 8.69
CA HIS A 91 -5.35 0.58 7.51
C HIS A 91 -6.21 -0.69 7.29
N THR A 92 -6.54 -1.41 8.36
CA THR A 92 -7.41 -2.60 8.29
C THR A 92 -8.81 -2.22 7.84
N LEU A 93 -9.38 -1.15 8.40
CA LEU A 93 -10.68 -0.62 7.98
C LEU A 93 -10.67 -0.15 6.52
N GLY A 94 -9.60 0.52 6.08
CA GLY A 94 -9.44 0.93 4.68
C GLY A 94 -9.43 -0.26 3.71
N ASN A 95 -8.74 -1.35 4.09
CA ASN A 95 -8.74 -2.59 3.31
C ASN A 95 -10.13 -3.26 3.30
N LEU A 96 -10.79 -3.33 4.45
CA LEU A 96 -12.15 -3.87 4.57
C LEU A 96 -13.14 -3.09 3.71
N PHE A 97 -13.14 -1.76 3.79
CA PHE A 97 -14.03 -0.91 2.99
C PHE A 97 -13.69 -0.98 1.50
N THR A 98 -12.41 -1.12 1.12
CA THR A 98 -12.02 -1.38 -0.27
C THR A 98 -12.64 -2.69 -0.76
N ASN A 99 -12.51 -3.79 -0.01
CA ASN A 99 -13.07 -5.09 -0.37
C ASN A 99 -14.60 -5.07 -0.41
N MET A 100 -15.25 -4.37 0.51
CA MET A 100 -16.71 -4.14 0.48
C MET A 100 -17.14 -3.32 -0.75
N SER A 101 -16.37 -2.30 -1.11
CA SER A 101 -16.60 -1.48 -2.30
C SER A 101 -16.50 -2.35 -3.57
N LEU A 102 -15.44 -3.16 -3.72
CA LEU A 102 -15.26 -4.04 -4.88
C LEU A 102 -16.42 -5.04 -5.09
N GLY A 103 -17.06 -5.47 -3.99
CA GLY A 103 -18.25 -6.33 -4.00
C GLY A 103 -19.56 -5.61 -4.30
N LYS A 104 -19.67 -4.30 -4.02
CA LYS A 104 -20.90 -3.51 -4.18
C LYS A 104 -20.90 -2.57 -5.40
N VAL A 105 -19.73 -2.13 -5.87
CA VAL A 105 -19.57 -1.18 -6.98
C VAL A 105 -18.58 -1.68 -8.03
N SER A 106 -18.41 -0.93 -9.13
CA SER A 106 -17.43 -1.27 -10.18
C SER A 106 -16.01 -1.07 -9.67
N VAL A 107 -15.07 -1.90 -10.16
CA VAL A 107 -13.65 -1.82 -9.79
C VAL A 107 -13.09 -0.44 -10.15
N SER A 108 -13.48 0.06 -11.33
CA SER A 108 -13.10 1.38 -11.81
C SER A 108 -13.52 2.49 -10.84
N PHE A 109 -14.78 2.47 -10.34
CA PHE A 109 -15.22 3.48 -9.37
C PHE A 109 -14.45 3.42 -8.05
N THR A 110 -14.18 2.22 -7.53
CA THR A 110 -13.35 2.06 -6.33
C THR A 110 -11.95 2.66 -6.54
N HIS A 111 -11.30 2.37 -7.67
CA HIS A 111 -9.97 2.95 -7.95
C HIS A 111 -10.01 4.45 -8.22
N THR A 112 -11.07 4.99 -8.80
CA THR A 112 -11.25 6.45 -8.95
C THR A 112 -11.27 7.13 -7.58
N ILE A 113 -12.05 6.63 -6.62
CA ILE A 113 -12.07 7.18 -5.26
C ILE A 113 -10.70 7.05 -4.58
N LYS A 114 -9.99 5.93 -4.78
CA LYS A 114 -8.63 5.76 -4.26
C LYS A 114 -7.64 6.72 -4.92
N ALA A 115 -7.80 7.03 -6.20
CA ALA A 115 -6.96 8.02 -6.88
C ALA A 115 -7.16 9.46 -6.36
N MET A 116 -8.25 9.72 -5.64
CA MET A 116 -8.49 10.98 -4.93
C MET A 116 -7.81 11.04 -3.55
N GLU A 117 -7.06 10.02 -3.13
CA GLU A 117 -6.25 10.05 -1.90
C GLU A 117 -5.42 11.35 -1.73
N PRO A 118 -4.71 11.89 -2.74
CA PRO A 118 -4.05 13.19 -2.62
C PRO A 118 -5.00 14.34 -2.28
N PHE A 119 -6.24 14.32 -2.77
CA PHE A 119 -7.25 15.35 -2.47
C PHE A 119 -7.60 15.33 -1.00
N PHE A 120 -7.96 14.15 -0.49
CA PHE A 120 -8.27 13.97 0.91
C PHE A 120 -7.06 14.28 1.81
N SER A 121 -5.84 13.92 1.38
CA SER A 121 -4.62 14.25 2.11
C SER A 121 -4.43 15.76 2.27
N VAL A 122 -4.60 16.55 1.20
CA VAL A 122 -4.45 18.01 1.26
C VAL A 122 -5.52 18.63 2.15
N VAL A 123 -6.77 18.21 2.01
CA VAL A 123 -7.89 18.72 2.83
C VAL A 123 -7.68 18.38 4.31
N LEU A 124 -7.32 17.14 4.63
CA LEU A 124 -7.09 16.71 6.01
C LEU A 124 -5.87 17.40 6.63
N SER A 125 -4.77 17.57 5.88
CA SER A 125 -3.61 18.34 6.34
C SER A 125 -3.97 19.80 6.63
N ALA A 126 -4.78 20.44 5.78
CA ALA A 126 -5.26 21.80 6.03
C ALA A 126 -6.17 21.87 7.28
N MET A 127 -7.04 20.87 7.49
CA MET A 127 -7.97 20.83 8.63
C MET A 127 -7.30 20.53 9.98
N PHE A 128 -6.35 19.60 10.02
CA PHE A 128 -5.74 19.12 11.26
C PHE A 128 -4.39 19.75 11.59
N LEU A 129 -3.58 20.09 10.59
CA LEU A 129 -2.24 20.69 10.78
C LEU A 129 -2.23 22.20 10.49
N GLY A 130 -3.27 22.75 9.84
CA GLY A 130 -3.33 24.17 9.47
C GLY A 130 -2.39 24.55 8.32
N GLU A 131 -1.81 23.57 7.63
CA GLU A 131 -0.88 23.80 6.52
C GLU A 131 -1.65 24.14 5.23
N VAL A 132 -1.49 25.36 4.74
CA VAL A 132 -1.97 25.76 3.41
C VAL A 132 -0.99 25.25 2.35
N SER A 133 -1.40 24.18 1.66
CA SER A 133 -0.61 23.61 0.55
C SER A 133 -0.45 24.64 -0.58
N PRO A 134 0.74 24.79 -1.18
CA PRO A 134 0.97 25.75 -2.25
C PRO A 134 0.10 25.45 -3.48
N PRO A 135 -0.30 26.46 -4.28
CA PRO A 135 -1.20 26.26 -5.42
C PRO A 135 -0.72 25.24 -6.47
N SER A 136 0.60 25.02 -6.56
CA SER A 136 1.21 24.01 -7.44
C SER A 136 0.87 22.56 -7.03
N SER A 137 0.64 22.30 -5.75
CA SER A 137 0.19 21.00 -5.23
C SER A 137 -1.30 20.74 -5.50
N LEU A 138 -2.04 21.73 -5.97
CA LEU A 138 -3.44 21.61 -6.39
C LEU A 138 -3.60 21.24 -7.88
N ILE A 139 -2.54 21.35 -8.68
CA ILE A 139 -2.56 20.99 -10.11
C ILE A 139 -2.83 19.49 -10.34
N PRO A 140 -2.26 18.55 -9.56
CA PRO A 140 -2.57 17.12 -9.68
C PRO A 140 -3.96 16.71 -9.14
N LEU A 141 -4.73 17.67 -8.59
CA LEU A 141 -6.06 17.43 -7.99
C LEU A 141 -7.22 17.67 -8.96
N PHE A 142 -6.95 18.20 -10.16
CA PHE A 142 -7.88 18.35 -11.27
C PHE A 142 -7.54 17.37 -12.39
#